data_AF-A0A6P0J173-F1
#
_entry.id   AF-A0A6P0J173-F1
#
_cell.length_a   1.000
_cell.length_b   1.000
_cell.length_c   1.000
_cell.angle_alpha   90.00
_cell.angle_beta   90.00
_cell.angle_gamma   90.00
#
_symmetry.space_group_name_H-M   'P 1'
#
loop_
_entity.id
_entity.type
_entity.pdbx_description
1 polymer ?
#
loop_
_entity_poly.entity_id
_entity_poly.type
_entity_poly.pdbx_seq_one_letter_code
_entity_poly.pdbx_strand_id
1 'polypeptide(L)' 'KTLLDYLKAGDPLDEFLEHFPSVSREHAIAALELAKEMLTAYGNPA' A
#
# COMPACT_ATOMS: atom_id res chain seq x y z
N LYS A 1 2.65 -12.43 -3.19
CA LYS A 1 2.76 -11.01 -3.57
C LYS A 1 2.29 -10.17 -2.39
N THR A 2 3.02 -9.13 -2.04
CA THR A 2 2.65 -8.16 -1.00
C THR A 2 1.90 -6.98 -1.62
N LEU A 3 1.24 -6.14 -0.81
CA LEU A 3 0.59 -4.90 -1.28
C LEU A 3 1.52 -4.05 -2.16
N LEU A 4 2.80 -3.94 -1.79
CA LEU A 4 3.80 -3.20 -2.56
C LEU A 4 4.13 -3.83 -3.91
N ASP A 5 4.01 -5.15 -4.07
CA ASP A 5 4.25 -5.81 -5.35
C ASP A 5 3.14 -5.52 -6.36
N TYR A 6 1.87 -5.45 -5.91
CA TYR A 6 0.74 -5.02 -6.75
C TYR A 6 0.91 -3.57 -7.20
N LEU A 7 1.28 -2.68 -6.28
CA LEU A 7 1.53 -1.28 -6.61
C LEU A 7 2.71 -1.08 -7.57
N LYS A 8 3.79 -1.87 -7.43
CA LYS A 8 4.93 -1.85 -8.36
C LYS A 8 4.55 -2.36 -9.76
N ALA A 9 3.65 -3.32 -9.83
CA ALA A 9 3.14 -3.83 -11.10
C ALA A 9 2.15 -2.85 -11.79
N GLY A 10 1.65 -1.85 -11.05
CA GLY A 10 0.60 -0.94 -11.52
C GLY A 10 -0.81 -1.54 -11.38
N ASP A 11 -0.93 -2.66 -10.66
CA ASP A 11 -2.20 -3.33 -10.42
C ASP A 11 -3.06 -2.50 -9.44
N PRO A 12 -4.39 -2.48 -9.61
CA PRO A 12 -5.28 -1.74 -8.74
C PRO A 12 -5.36 -2.36 -7.33
N LEU A 13 -5.64 -1.52 -6.34
CA LEU A 13 -5.82 -1.97 -4.95
C LEU A 13 -6.93 -3.01 -4.81
N ASP A 14 -7.98 -2.89 -5.62
CA ASP A 14 -9.09 -3.84 -5.67
C ASP A 14 -8.64 -5.27 -6.01
N GLU A 15 -7.72 -5.44 -6.96
CA GLU A 15 -7.20 -6.77 -7.33
C GLU A 15 -6.38 -7.39 -6.19
N PHE A 16 -5.69 -6.56 -5.40
CA PHE A 16 -5.04 -7.03 -4.18
C PHE A 16 -6.07 -7.52 -3.15
N LEU A 17 -7.16 -6.76 -2.94
CA LEU A 17 -8.21 -7.12 -1.98
C LEU A 17 -8.96 -8.40 -2.39
N GLU A 18 -9.14 -8.65 -3.68
CA GLU A 18 -9.72 -9.91 -4.18
C GLU A 18 -8.84 -11.13 -3.87
N HIS A 19 -7.52 -10.98 -3.95
CA HIS A 19 -6.58 -12.03 -3.58
C HIS A 19 -6.38 -12.19 -2.07
N PHE A 20 -6.67 -11.13 -1.30
CA PHE A 20 -6.52 -11.07 0.15
C PHE A 20 -7.82 -10.59 0.83
N PRO A 21 -8.91 -11.38 0.79
CA PRO A 21 -10.22 -10.97 1.30
C PRO A 21 -10.27 -10.78 2.83
N SER A 22 -9.25 -11.24 3.56
CA SER A 22 -9.08 -10.97 4.99
C SER A 22 -8.60 -9.56 5.28
N VAL A 23 -8.06 -8.86 4.29
CA VAL A 23 -7.61 -7.46 4.40
C VAL A 23 -8.76 -6.57 3.95
N SER A 24 -9.25 -5.72 4.84
CA SER A 24 -10.23 -4.70 4.47
C SER A 24 -9.56 -3.56 3.71
N ARG A 25 -10.33 -2.86 2.86
CA ARG A 25 -9.86 -1.68 2.13
C ARG A 25 -9.25 -0.65 3.08
N GLU A 26 -9.87 -0.43 4.24
CA GLU A 26 -9.40 0.50 5.27
C GLU A 26 -8.01 0.12 5.80
N HIS A 27 -7.75 -1.17 6.05
CA HIS A 27 -6.43 -1.63 6.46
C HIS A 27 -5.38 -1.42 5.37
N ALA A 28 -5.75 -1.69 4.11
CA ALA A 28 -4.83 -1.49 3.01
C ALA A 28 -4.50 0.01 2.84
N ILE A 29 -5.50 0.89 2.94
CA ILE A 29 -5.30 2.35 2.92
C ILE A 29 -4.42 2.81 4.09
N ALA A 30 -4.70 2.36 5.32
CA ALA A 30 -3.89 2.72 6.50
C ALA A 30 -2.43 2.30 6.34
N ALA A 31 -2.16 1.14 5.75
CA ALA A 31 -0.80 0.69 5.44
C ALA A 31 -0.11 1.60 4.41
N LEU A 32 -0.84 2.09 3.40
CA LEU A 32 -0.31 3.04 2.41
C LEU A 32 -0.03 4.41 3.01
N GLU A 33 -0.89 4.90 3.89
CA GLU A 33 -0.69 6.16 4.61
C GLU A 33 0.54 6.08 5.51
N LEU A 34 0.69 5.00 6.28
CA LEU A 34 1.88 4.76 7.10
C LEU A 34 3.15 4.70 6.24
N ALA A 35 3.11 3.98 5.12
CA ALA A 35 4.24 3.93 4.20
C ALA A 35 4.60 5.31 3.64
N LYS A 36 3.59 6.11 3.28
CA LYS A 36 3.79 7.51 2.84
C LYS A 36 4.42 8.34 3.95
N GLU A 37 3.91 8.27 5.17
CA GLU A 37 4.45 9.02 6.31
C GLU A 37 5.92 8.68 6.55
N MET A 38 6.28 7.40 6.54
CA MET A 38 7.65 6.95 6.66
C MET A 38 8.51 7.49 5.50
N LEU A 39 8.05 7.40 4.26
CA LEU A 39 8.78 7.93 3.11
C LEU A 39 8.94 9.45 3.18
N THR A 40 7.97 10.18 3.73
CA THR A 40 8.08 11.64 3.92
C THR A 40 8.93 12.02 5.12
N ALA A 41 8.96 11.21 6.18
CA ALA A 41 9.75 11.47 7.38
C ALA A 41 11.23 11.12 7.19
N TYR A 42 11.53 10.08 6.40
CA TYR A 42 12.89 9.64 6.08
C TYR A 42 13.38 10.12 4.70
N GLY A 43 12.48 10.64 3.87
CA GLY A 43 12.81 11.34 2.63
C GLY A 43 13.39 12.71 2.97
N ASN A 44 14.71 12.80 2.92
CA ASN A 44 15.49 14.04 3.06
C ASN A 44 14.73 15.26 2.47
N PRO A 45 14.54 16.37 3.22
CA PRO A 45 14.08 17.60 2.61
C PRO A 45 15.10 17.97 1.54
N ALA A 46 14.64 18.00 0.28
CA ALA A 46 15.44 18.48 -0.83
C ALA A 46 15.90 19.93 -0.59
#